data_AF-A0A919XNB9-F1
#
_entry.id   AF-A0A919XNB9-F1
#
_cell.length_a   1.000
_cell.length_b   1.000
_cell.length_c   1.000
_cell.angle_alpha   90.00
_cell.angle_beta   90.00
_cell.angle_gamma   90.00
#
_symmetry.space_group_name_H-M   'P 1'
#
loop_
_entity.id
_entity.type
_entity.pdbx_description
1 polymer ?
#
loop_
_entity_poly.entity_id
_entity_poly.type
_entity_poly.pdbx_seq_one_letter_code
_entity_poly.pdbx_strand_id
1 'polypeptide(L)'
;MQKRIENWEEIAQKSLAQFQRTYDRYAGDSLFEELVEKLQAVSPDFKRMWSNHDVLGKGSGYREVNHPSIGKMAFQHCTFQVYESPD
;
A
#
# COMPACT_ATOMS: atom_id res chain seq x y z
N MET A 1 4.43 3.32 22.15
CA MET A 1 3.69 4.60 22.22
C MET A 1 2.30 4.55 21.54
N GLN A 2 1.71 3.38 21.23
CA GLN A 2 0.45 3.24 20.48
C GLN A 2 -0.86 3.52 21.26
N LYS A 3 -0.79 3.75 22.58
CA LYS A 3 -1.97 3.75 23.48
C LYS A 3 -2.76 5.07 23.57
N ARG A 4 -2.70 5.97 22.57
CA ARG A 4 -3.35 7.30 22.68
C ARG A 4 -4.22 7.75 21.49
N ILE A 5 -4.38 6.94 20.46
CA ILE A 5 -5.20 7.31 19.30
C ILE A 5 -6.35 6.30 19.20
N GLU A 6 -7.58 6.74 19.47
CA GLU A 6 -8.77 5.87 19.48
C GLU A 6 -9.05 5.22 18.11
N ASN A 7 -8.56 5.82 17.02
CA ASN A 7 -8.69 5.31 15.64
C ASN A 7 -7.33 5.01 14.98
N TRP A 8 -6.35 4.54 15.77
CA TRP A 8 -4.98 4.31 15.29
C TRP A 8 -4.92 3.46 14.01
N GLU A 9 -5.65 2.35 13.99
CA GLU A 9 -5.67 1.42 12.85
C GLU A 9 -6.17 2.11 11.56
N GLU A 10 -7.25 2.89 11.66
CA GLU A 10 -7.85 3.59 10.50
C GLU A 10 -6.89 4.67 9.96
N ILE A 11 -6.26 5.42 10.86
CA ILE A 11 -5.30 6.46 10.49
C ILE A 11 -4.06 5.82 9.86
N ALA A 12 -3.55 4.74 10.45
CA ALA A 12 -2.42 4.00 9.90
C ALA A 12 -2.74 3.43 8.51
N GLN A 13 -3.94 2.90 8.29
CA GLN A 13 -4.38 2.40 6.99
C GLN A 13 -4.47 3.52 5.95
N LYS A 14 -5.03 4.68 6.31
CA LYS A 14 -5.11 5.85 5.42
C LYS A 14 -3.71 6.37 5.05
N SER A 15 -2.82 6.51 6.03
CA SER A 15 -1.43 6.92 5.79
C SER A 15 -0.68 5.91 4.93
N LEU A 16 -0.88 4.61 5.15
CA LEU A 16 -0.26 3.57 4.34
C LEU A 16 -0.76 3.59 2.91
N ALA A 17 -2.07 3.77 2.69
CA ALA A 17 -2.65 3.89 1.35
C ALA A 17 -2.10 5.11 0.59
N GLN A 18 -1.84 6.22 1.28
CA GLN A 18 -1.19 7.38 0.67
C GLN A 18 0.27 7.07 0.31
N PHE A 19 1.02 6.45 1.23
CA PHE A 19 2.40 6.07 1.00
C PHE A 19 2.55 5.07 -0.16
N GLN A 20 1.62 4.12 -0.29
CA GLN A 20 1.53 3.16 -1.40
C GLN A 20 1.33 3.85 -2.75
N ARG A 21 0.47 4.87 -2.83
CA ARG A 21 0.30 5.65 -4.08
C ARG A 21 1.58 6.38 -4.48
N THR A 22 2.33 6.89 -3.51
CA THR A 22 3.64 7.49 -3.76
C THR A 22 4.65 6.42 -4.18
N TYR A 23 4.65 5.25 -3.54
CA TYR A 23 5.48 4.12 -3.93
C TYR A 23 5.25 3.71 -5.38
N ASP A 24 4.00 3.58 -5.81
CA ASP A 24 3.66 3.22 -7.20
C ASP A 24 4.26 4.18 -8.23
N ARG A 25 4.43 5.46 -7.87
CA ARG A 25 5.05 6.48 -8.72
C ARG A 25 6.57 6.33 -8.83
N TYR A 26 7.21 5.90 -7.74
CA TYR A 26 8.67 5.77 -7.65
C TYR A 26 9.14 4.30 -7.63
N ALA A 27 8.27 3.36 -7.99
CA ALA A 27 8.57 1.93 -7.93
C ALA A 27 9.77 1.58 -8.82
N GLY A 28 10.81 0.98 -8.22
CA GLY A 28 12.09 0.74 -8.87
C GLY A 28 13.12 1.88 -8.75
N ASP A 29 12.82 2.96 -8.03
CA ASP A 29 13.81 3.89 -7.50
C ASP A 29 14.46 3.28 -6.24
N SER A 30 15.76 3.00 -6.31
CA SER A 30 16.52 2.37 -5.23
C SER A 30 16.42 3.11 -3.89
N LEU A 31 16.25 4.43 -3.89
CA LEU A 31 16.11 5.21 -2.65
C LEU A 31 14.77 4.95 -1.97
N PHE A 32 13.72 4.73 -2.77
CA PHE A 32 12.39 4.47 -2.26
C PHE A 32 12.25 3.02 -1.77
N GLU A 33 12.91 2.08 -2.44
CA GLU A 33 13.06 0.69 -1.98
C GLU A 33 13.80 0.64 -0.62
N GLU A 34 14.92 1.36 -0.48
CA GLU A 34 15.67 1.44 0.78
C GLU A 34 14.84 2.07 1.92
N LEU A 35 14.01 3.07 1.60
CA LEU A 35 13.09 3.67 2.56
C LEU A 35 12.06 2.65 3.06
N VAL A 36 11.48 1.86 2.16
CA VAL A 36 10.53 0.80 2.49
C VAL A 36 11.18 -0.25 3.39
N GLU A 37 12.39 -0.71 3.06
CA GLU A 37 13.13 -1.66 3.89
C GLU A 37 13.38 -1.14 5.31
N LYS A 38 13.83 0.13 5.43
CA LYS A 38 14.04 0.79 6.72
C LYS A 38 12.75 0.86 7.53
N LEU A 39 11.64 1.24 6.90
CA LEU A 39 10.32 1.33 7.56
C LEU A 39 9.82 -0.03 8.03
N GLN A 40 10.02 -1.08 7.24
CA GLN A 40 9.69 -2.46 7.64
C GLN A 40 10.56 -2.96 8.81
N ALA A 41 11.83 -2.54 8.89
CA ALA A 41 12.73 -2.92 9.97
C ALA A 41 12.36 -2.25 11.31
N VAL A 42 11.94 -0.98 11.28
CA VAL A 42 11.66 -0.22 12.51
C VAL A 42 10.21 -0.35 13.00
N SER A 43 9.28 -0.77 12.14
CA SER A 43 7.86 -0.85 12.46
C SER A 43 7.25 -2.20 12.05
N PRO A 44 7.08 -3.14 13.00
CA PRO A 44 6.41 -4.42 12.74
C PRO A 44 4.97 -4.26 12.23
N ASP A 45 4.27 -3.21 12.67
CA ASP A 45 2.92 -2.91 12.18
C ASP A 45 2.95 -2.43 10.72
N PHE A 46 3.91 -1.56 10.36
CA PHE A 46 4.12 -1.17 8.97
C PHE A 46 4.42 -2.40 8.11
N LYS A 47 5.33 -3.26 8.55
CA LYS A 47 5.64 -4.51 7.86
C LYS A 47 4.40 -5.37 7.65
N ARG A 48 3.63 -5.63 8.71
CA ARG A 48 2.38 -6.42 8.64
C ARG A 48 1.40 -5.84 7.62
N MET A 49 1.24 -4.53 7.60
CA MET A 49 0.28 -3.88 6.69
C MET A 49 0.82 -3.75 5.26
N TRP A 50 2.14 -3.59 5.09
CA TRP A 50 2.83 -3.49 3.80
C TRP A 50 2.89 -4.83 3.05
N SER A 51 3.04 -5.97 3.74
CA SER A 51 3.05 -7.29 3.09
C SER A 51 1.77 -7.59 2.31
N ASN A 52 0.64 -6.98 2.68
CA ASN A 52 -0.62 -7.09 1.93
C ASN A 52 -0.61 -6.31 0.60
N HIS A 53 0.37 -5.41 0.43
CA HIS A 53 0.58 -4.60 -0.77
C HIS A 53 1.59 -5.20 -1.74
N ASP A 54 2.55 -5.97 -1.24
CA ASP A 54 3.68 -6.52 -2.03
C ASP A 54 3.24 -7.46 -3.17
N VAL A 55 1.98 -7.91 -3.17
CA VAL A 55 1.36 -8.66 -4.27
C VAL A 55 1.03 -7.76 -5.48
N LEU A 56 1.14 -6.44 -5.33
CA LEU A 56 0.76 -5.42 -6.31
C LEU A 56 2.02 -4.76 -6.90
N GLY A 57 2.84 -5.54 -7.61
CA GLY A 57 3.98 -5.00 -8.35
C GLY A 57 3.56 -4.19 -9.58
N LYS A 58 4.01 -2.93 -9.65
CA LYS A 58 3.99 -1.96 -10.78
C LYS A 58 2.71 -1.88 -11.60
N GLY A 59 1.92 -0.83 -11.36
CA GLY A 59 0.94 -0.28 -12.32
C GLY A 59 -0.24 -1.18 -12.64
N SER A 60 -0.20 -2.44 -12.20
CA SER A 60 -1.32 -3.35 -12.17
C SER A 60 -1.20 -4.29 -10.97
N GLY A 61 -2.31 -4.61 -10.35
CA GLY A 61 -2.31 -5.36 -9.10
C GLY A 61 -3.44 -6.37 -9.07
N TYR A 62 -3.13 -7.58 -8.59
CA TYR A 62 -4.11 -8.63 -8.37
C TYR A 62 -4.57 -8.62 -6.91
N ARG A 63 -5.88 -8.51 -6.69
CA ARG A 63 -6.49 -8.54 -5.35
C ARG A 63 -7.53 -9.65 -5.26
N GLU A 64 -7.36 -10.53 -4.29
CA GLU A 64 -8.42 -11.47 -3.90
C GLU A 64 -9.20 -10.91 -2.72
N VAL A 65 -10.53 -10.93 -2.83
CA VAL A 65 -11.45 -10.52 -1.76
C VAL A 65 -12.40 -11.68 -1.49
N ASN A 66 -12.50 -12.08 -0.24
CA ASN A 66 -13.54 -13.02 0.19
C ASN A 66 -14.76 -12.23 0.65
N HIS A 67 -15.72 -12.02 -0.26
CA HIS A 67 -16.94 -11.28 0.05
C HIS A 67 -17.94 -12.20 0.79
N PRO A 68 -18.49 -11.77 1.95
CA PRO A 68 -19.27 -12.65 2.82
C PRO A 68 -20.53 -13.24 2.17
N SER A 69 -21.10 -12.59 1.15
CA SER A 69 -22.29 -13.09 0.44
C SER A 69 -22.03 -13.62 -0.97
N ILE A 70 -20.89 -13.28 -1.59
CA ILE A 70 -20.61 -13.59 -3.01
C ILE A 70 -19.48 -14.62 -3.14
N GLY A 71 -18.71 -14.84 -2.06
CA GLY A 71 -17.59 -15.76 -2.05
C GLY A 71 -16.29 -15.12 -2.52
N LYS A 72 -15.35 -15.96 -2.96
CA LYS A 72 -14.02 -15.53 -3.39
C LYS A 72 -14.10 -14.78 -4.72
N MET A 73 -13.57 -13.56 -4.74
CA MET A 73 -13.50 -12.69 -5.91
C MET A 73 -12.06 -12.33 -6.19
N ALA A 74 -11.73 -12.19 -7.47
CA ALA A 74 -10.41 -11.83 -7.96
C ALA A 74 -10.51 -10.56 -8.82
N PHE A 75 -9.68 -9.56 -8.52
CA PHE A 75 -9.68 -8.27 -9.19
C PHE A 75 -8.30 -7.99 -9.78
N GLN A 76 -8.29 -7.53 -11.02
CA GLN A 76 -7.11 -6.92 -11.62
C GLN A 76 -7.35 -5.42 -11.70
N HIS A 77 -6.48 -4.63 -11.06
CA HIS A 77 -6.49 -3.18 -11.12
C HIS A 77 -5.33 -2.71 -11.98
N CYS A 78 -5.49 -1.61 -12.71
CA CYS A 78 -4.40 -0.90 -13.39
C CYS A 78 -4.48 0.60 -13.06
N THR A 79 -3.36 1.21 -12.69
CA THR A 79 -3.26 2.66 -12.42
C THR A 79 -2.72 3.34 -13.67
N PHE A 80 -3.42 4.35 -14.18
CA PHE A 80 -2.98 5.18 -15.30
C PHE A 80 -2.70 6.61 -14.85
N GLN A 81 -1.60 7.20 -15.33
CA GLN A 81 -1.34 8.63 -15.16
C GLN A 81 -2.01 9.43 -16.27
N VAL A 82 -2.64 10.55 -15.92
CA VAL A 82 -3.20 11.50 -16.88
C VAL A 82 -2.10 12.48 -17.28
N TYR A 83 -1.82 12.60 -18.57
CA TYR A 83 -0.70 13.36 -19.13
C TYR A 83 -0.81 14.89 -18.96
N GLU A 84 -2.01 15.44 -18.72
CA GLU A 84 -2.27 16.88 -18.71
C GLU A 84 -2.26 17.57 -17.32
N SER A 85 -1.63 16.97 -16.31
CA SER A 85 -1.33 17.67 -15.06
C SER A 85 0.11 17.39 -14.64
N PRO A 86 1.04 18.35 -14.85
CA PRO A 86 2.38 18.24 -14.32
C PRO A 86 2.34 18.42 -12.80
N ASP A 87 3.22 17.69 -12.10
CA ASP A 87 3.43 17.78 -10.65
C ASP A 87 4.05 19.11 -10.21
#